data_AF-A0A9D3YRB4-F1
#
_entry.id   AF-A0A9D3YRB4-F1
#
_cell.length_a   1.000
_cell.length_b   1.000
_cell.length_c   1.000
_cell.angle_alpha   90.00
_cell.angle_beta   90.00
_cell.angle_gamma   90.00
#
_symmetry.space_group_name_H-M   'P 1'
#
loop_
_entity.id
_entity.type
_entity.pdbx_description
1 polymer ?
#
loop_
_entity_poly.entity_id
_entity_poly.type
_entity_poly.pdbx_seq_one_letter_code
_entity_poly.pdbx_strand_id
1 'polypeptide(L)' 'MRCAVSPTGDKLYITDHYNDKLLTLAMDGSVLATFKDPELKCPMCVHVTPVGQLLVFGQNSHTILQVDRSWPLCLQY' A
#
# COMPACT_ATOMS: atom_id res chain seq x y z
N MET A 1 -9.23 8.88 1.63
CA MET A 1 -9.23 7.39 1.63
C MET A 1 -9.52 6.90 0.22
N ARG A 2 -8.62 6.09 -0.33
CA ARG A 2 -8.78 5.40 -1.61
C ARG A 2 -8.43 3.93 -1.41
N CYS A 3 -8.99 3.08 -2.28
CA CYS A 3 -8.68 1.67 -2.34
C CYS A 3 -8.36 1.24 -3.77
N ALA A 4 -7.61 0.16 -3.90
CA ALA A 4 -7.33 -0.52 -5.15
C ALA A 4 -7.38 -2.04 -4.94
N VAL A 5 -7.60 -2.79 -6.01
CA VAL A 5 -7.67 -4.25 -5.99
C VAL A 5 -6.41 -4.81 -6.66
N SER A 6 -5.90 -5.94 -6.18
CA SER A 6 -4.83 -6.66 -6.88
C SER A 6 -5.25 -7.05 -8.30
N PRO A 7 -4.30 -7.24 -9.25
CA PRO A 7 -4.64 -7.65 -10.61
C PRO A 7 -5.33 -9.02 -10.66
N THR A 8 -5.05 -9.87 -9.67
CA THR A 8 -5.63 -11.19 -9.47
C THR A 8 -7.00 -11.16 -8.77
N GLY A 9 -7.43 -10.02 -8.23
CA GLY A 9 -8.73 -9.87 -7.58
C GLY A 9 -8.84 -10.46 -6.17
N ASP A 10 -7.72 -10.91 -5.58
CA ASP A 10 -7.67 -11.62 -4.30
C ASP A 10 -7.37 -10.72 -3.09
N LYS A 11 -6.94 -9.47 -3.31
CA LYS A 11 -6.51 -8.55 -2.26
C LYS A 11 -7.01 -7.13 -2.50
N LEU A 12 -7.27 -6.43 -1.40
CA LEU A 12 -7.59 -5.00 -1.36
C LEU A 12 -6.46 -4.22 -0.73
N TYR A 13 -6.11 -3.09 -1.33
CA TYR A 13 -5.14 -2.14 -0.80
C TYR A 13 -5.87 -0.87 -0.38
N ILE A 14 -5.68 -0.42 0.86
CA ILE A 14 -6.38 0.76 1.40
C ILE A 14 -5.39 1.74 1.99
N THR A 15 -5.45 2.99 1.53
CA THR A 15 -4.69 4.09 2.14
C THR A 15 -5.42 4.60 3.38
N ASP A 16 -4.76 4.51 4.54
CA ASP A 16 -5.25 5.10 5.78
C ASP A 16 -4.53 6.43 6.02
N HIS A 17 -5.20 7.49 5.57
CA HIS A 17 -4.69 8.86 5.54
C HIS A 17 -4.26 9.38 6.91
N TYR A 18 -5.05 9.12 7.96
CA TYR A 18 -4.78 9.71 9.28
C TYR A 18 -3.75 8.91 10.09
N ASN A 19 -3.45 7.68 9.68
CA ASN A 19 -2.55 6.79 10.38
C ASN A 19 -1.23 6.54 9.61
N ASP A 20 -0.97 7.29 8.53
CA ASP A 20 0.26 7.20 7.72
C ASP A 20 0.59 5.75 7.31
N LYS A 21 -0.42 4.99 6.88
CA LYS A 21 -0.24 3.57 6.56
C LYS A 21 -1.01 3.14 5.32
N LEU A 22 -0.51 2.09 4.69
CA LEU A 22 -1.20 1.34 3.66
C LEU A 22 -1.57 -0.03 4.23
N LEU A 23 -2.84 -0.41 4.12
CA LEU A 23 -3.32 -1.72 4.54
C LEU A 23 -3.48 -2.62 3.33
N THR A 24 -3.10 -3.88 3.48
CA THR A 24 -3.50 -4.96 2.56
C THR A 24 -4.52 -5.83 3.28
N LEU A 25 -5.68 -6.02 2.67
CA LEU A 25 -6.77 -6.84 3.19
C LEU A 25 -7.06 -7.99 2.22
N ALA A 26 -7.61 -9.08 2.76
CA ALA A 26 -8.32 -10.05 1.96
C ALA A 26 -9.69 -9.50 1.53
N MET A 27 -10.32 -10.14 0.55
CA MET A 27 -11.64 -9.71 0.04
C MET A 27 -12.77 -9.83 1.08
N ASP A 28 -12.55 -10.59 2.16
CA ASP A 28 -13.45 -10.69 3.31
C ASP A 28 -13.28 -9.52 4.31
N GLY A 29 -12.34 -8.61 4.07
CA GLY A 29 -12.01 -7.49 4.93
C GLY A 29 -10.97 -7.77 6.02
N SER A 30 -10.48 -9.01 6.13
CA SER A 30 -9.43 -9.39 7.08
C SER A 30 -8.11 -8.69 6.74
N VAL A 31 -7.43 -8.12 7.74
CA VAL A 31 -6.12 -7.48 7.54
C VAL A 31 -5.04 -8.54 7.31
N LEU A 32 -4.42 -8.52 6.14
CA LEU A 32 -3.32 -9.40 5.78
C LEU A 32 -1.96 -8.77 6.09
N ALA A 33 -1.81 -7.46 5.84
CA ALA A 33 -0.57 -6.74 6.10
C ALA A 33 -0.81 -5.25 6.34
N THR A 34 0.13 -4.63 7.05
CA THR A 34 0.20 -3.18 7.22
C THR A 34 1.58 -2.70 6.80
N PHE A 35 1.61 -1.77 5.85
CA PHE A 35 2.81 -1.07 5.42
C PHE A 35 2.84 0.32 6.04
N LYS A 36 3.99 0.65 6.63
CA LYS A 36 4.31 1.96 7.17
C LYS A 36 5.72 2.30 6.73
N ASP A 37 5.89 3.53 6.30
CA ASP A 37 7.18 4.10 5.95
C ASP A 37 7.24 5.52 6.51
N PRO A 38 8.36 5.94 7.14
CA PRO A 38 8.53 7.32 7.60
C PRO A 38 8.28 8.38 6.53
N GLU A 39 8.55 8.07 5.25
CA GLU A 39 8.35 8.96 4.10
C GLU A 39 6.90 8.92 3.57
N LEU A 40 6.08 7.95 3.99
CA LEU A 40 4.67 7.87 3.60
C LEU A 40 3.80 8.71 4.55
N LYS A 41 3.46 9.93 4.12
CA LYS A 41 2.68 10.89 4.92
C LYS A 41 1.35 11.21 4.27
N CYS A 42 0.29 10.99 5.03
CA CYS A 42 -1.09 11.23 4.61
C CYS A 42 -1.40 10.54 3.27
N PRO A 43 -1.30 9.20 3.17
CA PRO A 43 -1.55 8.48 1.93
C PRO A 43 -2.98 8.74 1.44
N MET A 44 -3.09 9.30 0.24
CA MET A 44 -4.37 9.68 -0.37
C MET A 44 -4.77 8.78 -1.52
N CYS A 45 -3.80 8.23 -2.24
CA CYS A 45 -4.03 7.44 -3.44
C CYS A 45 -3.13 6.22 -3.47
N VAL A 46 -3.67 5.12 -3.99
CA VAL A 46 -2.94 3.90 -4.30
C VAL A 46 -3.33 3.44 -5.71
N HIS A 47 -2.35 3.09 -6.51
CA HIS A 47 -2.54 2.51 -7.84
C HIS A 47 -1.80 1.19 -7.93
N VAL A 48 -2.42 0.20 -8.55
CA VAL A 48 -1.87 -1.13 -8.74
C VAL A 48 -1.55 -1.29 -10.21
N THR A 49 -0.28 -1.52 -10.52
CA THR A 49 0.16 -1.76 -11.90
C THR A 49 -0.27 -3.16 -12.37
N PRO A 50 -0.34 -3.44 -13.69
CA PRO A 50 -0.66 -4.77 -14.20
C PRO A 50 0.31 -5.87 -13.75
N VAL A 51 1.57 -5.52 -13.50
CA VAL A 51 2.59 -6.42 -12.95
C VAL A 51 2.48 -6.59 -11.43
N GLY A 52 1.59 -5.85 -10.77
CA GLY A 52 1.27 -6.03 -9.37
C GLY A 52 2.04 -5.19 -8.37
N GLN A 53 2.81 -4.21 -8.83
CA GLN A 53 3.48 -3.22 -8.00
C GLN A 53 2.48 -2.17 -7.51
N LEU A 54 2.70 -1.66 -6.30
CA LEU A 54 1.87 -0.62 -5.70
C LEU A 54 2.58 0.73 -5.80
N LEU A 55 1.89 1.70 -6.38
CA LEU A 55 2.30 3.09 -6.39
C LEU A 55 1.42 3.84 -5.40
N VAL A 56 2.03 4.37 -4.34
CA VAL A 56 1.31 5.09 -3.29
C VAL A 56 1.73 6.55 -3.29
N PHE A 57 0.74 7.43 -3.25
CA PHE A 57 0.95 8.87 -3.12
C PHE A 57 0.43 9.34 -1.77
N GLY A 58 1.33 9.96 -1.00
CA GLY A 58 1.00 10.73 0.19
C GLY A 58 0.84 12.20 -0.12
N GLN A 59 -0.18 12.86 0.43
CA GLN A 59 -0.39 14.30 0.26
C GLN A 59 0.82 15.12 0.70
N ASN A 60 1.46 14.66 1.78
CA ASN A 60 2.63 15.29 2.36
C ASN A 60 3.89 14.45 2.13
N SER A 61 3.80 13.40 1.30
CA SER A 61 4.97 12.69 0.79
C SER A 61 5.49 13.50 -0.38
N HIS A 62 6.73 13.98 -0.27
CA HIS A 62 7.44 14.58 -1.40
C HIS A 62 7.90 13.53 -2.44
N THR A 63 7.45 12.27 -2.31
CA THR A 63 7.91 11.12 -3.09
C THR A 63 6.74 10.21 -3.47
N ILE A 64 6.92 9.45 -4.54
CA ILE A 64 6.05 8.31 -4.86
C ILE A 64 6.74 7.07 -4.30
N LEU A 65 6.08 6.36 -3.40
CA LEU A 65 6.60 5.11 -2.86
C LEU A 65 6.12 3.94 -3.72
N GLN A 66 7.09 3.23 -4.30
CA GLN A 66 6.87 1.96 -4.97
C GLN A 66 7.04 0.83 -3.94
N VAL A 67 5.95 0.15 -3.59
CA VAL A 67 5.99 -1.00 -2.70
C VAL A 67 5.98 -2.27 -3.56
N ASP A 68 7.10 -3.00 -3.52
CA ASP A 68 7.22 -4.28 -4.23
C ASP A 68 6.52 -5.42 -3.47
N ARG A 69 6.01 -6.37 -4.24
CA ARG A 69 5.22 -7.53 -3.78
C ARG A 69 6.06 -8.53 -2.96
N SER A 70 7.40 -8.42 -3.00
CA SER A 70 8.36 -9.28 -2.29
C SER A 70 8.60 -8.90 -0.82
N TRP A 71 8.00 -7.81 -0.34
CA TRP A 71 8.07 -7.41 1.07
C TRP A 71 7.27 -8.37 1.96
N PRO A 72 7.84 -8.98 3.02
CA PRO A 72 8.90 -8.44 3.90
C PRO A 72 10.30 -9.08 3.77
N LEU A 73 10.67 -9.73 2.67
CA LEU A 73 11.95 -10.47 2.60
C LEU A 73 13.22 -9.61 2.43
N CYS A 74 13.13 -8.28 2.49
CA CYS A 74 14.26 -7.40 2.18
C CYS A 74 14.63 -6.39 3.27
N LEU A 75 14.52 -6.68 4.57
CA LEU A 75 15.37 -6.01 5.60
C LEU A 75 15.58 -6.92 6.83
N GLN A 76 16.58 -7.80 6.75
CA GLN A 76 17.38 -8.24 7.89
C GLN A 76 18.83 -8.32 7.43
N TYR A 77 19.56 -7.20 7.50
CA TYR A 77 21.01 -7.17 7.64
C TYR A 77 21.40 -5.88 8.38
#